data_AF-A0A932PEK1-F1
#
_entry.id   AF-A0A932PEK1-F1
#
_cell.length_a   1.000
_cell.length_b   1.000
_cell.length_c   1.000
_cell.angle_alpha   90.00
_cell.angle_beta   90.00
_cell.angle_gamma   90.00
#
_symmetry.space_group_name_H-M   'P 1'
#
loop_
_entity.id
_entity.type
_entity.pdbx_description
1 polymer ?
#
loop_
_entity_poly.entity_id
_entity_poly.type
_entity_poly.pdbx_seq_one_letter_code
_entity_poly.pdbx_strand_id
1 'polypeptide(L)'
;MAGIQIDRLHTFLDDPRAEGDWLQNWGLTDSERGHANLVQMATSGITLDLLADICEQLGQHLPHCSDPDMALNNLSRFVAAARSPLSLASLFERDREALPILVQIFSTSQHLSDVLIADNEAYDLLRLTEGTPVHRETLVEELATEVGALPDERAVMIALRRLKRRETLRICYGDIVRRQRLETVTAQISYLADAIVEAA
;
A
#
# COMPACT_ATOMS: atom_id res chain seq x y z
N MET A 1 5.31 -22.68 12.82
CA MET A 1 4.30 -22.85 11.75
C MET A 1 5.03 -23.47 10.57
N ALA A 2 4.41 -24.44 9.89
CA ALA A 2 5.03 -25.06 8.73
C ALA A 2 4.98 -24.04 7.59
N GLY A 3 6.13 -23.46 7.23
CA GLY A 3 6.24 -22.57 6.07
C GLY A 3 5.72 -23.28 4.81
N ILE A 4 5.16 -22.51 3.89
CA ILE A 4 4.67 -23.06 2.62
C ILE A 4 5.85 -23.70 1.89
N GLN A 5 5.76 -25.00 1.63
CA GLN A 5 6.77 -25.70 0.84
C GLN A 5 6.70 -25.20 -0.61
N ILE A 6 7.84 -24.81 -1.19
CA ILE A 6 7.93 -24.26 -2.55
C ILE A 6 7.29 -25.21 -3.58
N ASP A 7 7.48 -26.53 -3.43
CA ASP A 7 6.88 -27.54 -4.32
C ASP A 7 5.35 -27.52 -4.29
N ARG A 8 4.76 -27.20 -3.13
CA ARG A 8 3.31 -27.05 -2.97
C ARG A 8 2.83 -25.81 -3.72
N LEU A 9 3.45 -24.66 -3.45
CA LEU A 9 3.16 -23.41 -4.14
C LEU A 9 3.27 -23.58 -5.66
N HIS A 10 4.31 -24.23 -6.17
CA HIS A 10 4.46 -24.50 -7.60
C HIS A 10 3.26 -25.30 -8.15
N THR A 11 2.87 -26.37 -7.45
CA THR A 11 1.73 -27.21 -7.86
C THR A 11 0.43 -26.41 -7.88
N PHE A 12 0.22 -25.54 -6.88
CA PHE A 12 -0.97 -24.68 -6.82
C PHE A 12 -1.02 -23.63 -7.93
N LEU A 13 0.13 -23.02 -8.27
CA LEU A 13 0.19 -22.04 -9.35
C LEU A 13 -0.18 -22.66 -10.71
N ASP A 14 0.16 -23.93 -10.93
CA ASP A 14 -0.18 -24.68 -12.15
C ASP A 14 -1.64 -25.17 -12.16
N ASP A 15 -2.17 -25.61 -11.02
CA ASP A 15 -3.55 -26.10 -10.90
C ASP A 15 -4.26 -25.47 -9.68
N PRO A 16 -5.24 -24.57 -9.88
CA PRO A 16 -6.00 -23.96 -8.79
C PRO A 16 -6.76 -24.96 -7.91
N ARG A 17 -7.01 -26.19 -8.41
CA ARG A 17 -7.73 -27.24 -7.68
C ARG A 17 -6.83 -28.04 -6.73
N ALA A 18 -5.50 -27.91 -6.86
CA ALA A 18 -4.54 -28.73 -6.13
C ALA A 18 -4.54 -28.48 -4.61
N GLU A 19 -5.02 -27.33 -4.13
CA GLU A 19 -4.96 -26.97 -2.70
C GLU A 19 -6.30 -26.57 -2.06
N GLY A 20 -7.42 -27.02 -2.63
CA GLY A 20 -8.75 -27.08 -1.97
C GLY A 20 -9.17 -25.78 -1.27
N ASP A 21 -9.00 -25.74 0.06
CA ASP A 21 -9.47 -24.67 0.96
C ASP A 21 -8.37 -23.65 1.32
N TRP A 22 -7.20 -23.67 0.67
CA TRP A 22 -6.07 -22.83 1.05
C TRP A 22 -6.40 -21.33 1.05
N LEU A 23 -6.99 -20.84 -0.03
CA LEU A 23 -7.45 -19.45 -0.17
C LEU A 23 -8.64 -19.13 0.74
N GLN A 24 -9.51 -20.11 1.00
CA GLN A 24 -10.64 -19.94 1.93
C GLN A 24 -10.14 -19.73 3.36
N ASN A 25 -9.06 -20.42 3.77
CA ASN A 25 -8.42 -20.19 5.07
C ASN A 25 -7.80 -18.80 5.20
N TRP A 26 -7.53 -18.11 4.08
CA TRP A 26 -7.11 -16.70 4.07
C TRP A 26 -8.30 -15.73 4.18
N GLY A 27 -9.53 -16.25 4.20
CA GLY A 27 -10.76 -15.46 4.21
C GLY A 27 -11.20 -15.00 2.82
N LEU A 28 -10.64 -15.55 1.73
CA LEU A 28 -11.03 -15.18 0.37
C LEU A 28 -12.35 -15.83 -0.02
N THR A 29 -13.27 -15.01 -0.51
CA THR A 29 -14.55 -15.45 -1.05
C THR A 29 -14.41 -15.86 -2.51
N ASP A 30 -13.59 -15.15 -3.28
CA ASP A 30 -13.33 -15.41 -4.70
C ASP A 30 -11.98 -16.12 -4.88
N SER A 31 -11.99 -17.44 -4.71
CA SER A 31 -10.77 -18.27 -4.82
C SER A 31 -10.20 -18.28 -6.25
N GLU A 32 -11.03 -18.17 -7.29
CA GLU A 32 -10.55 -18.12 -8.67
C GLU A 32 -9.73 -16.85 -8.91
N ARG A 33 -10.26 -15.71 -8.48
CA ARG A 33 -9.54 -14.44 -8.56
C ARG A 33 -8.33 -14.39 -7.64
N GLY A 34 -8.42 -14.96 -6.45
CA GLY A 34 -7.30 -15.10 -5.52
C GLY A 34 -6.14 -15.89 -6.14
N HIS A 35 -6.43 -17.01 -6.80
CA HIS A 35 -5.43 -17.78 -7.55
C HIS A 35 -4.82 -16.96 -8.69
N ALA A 36 -5.64 -16.30 -9.50
CA ALA A 36 -5.17 -15.47 -10.61
C ALA A 36 -4.21 -14.35 -10.13
N ASN A 37 -4.48 -13.75 -8.97
CA ASN A 37 -3.58 -12.75 -8.36
C ASN A 37 -2.21 -13.34 -8.01
N LEU A 38 -2.17 -14.54 -7.42
CA LEU A 38 -0.91 -15.20 -7.07
C LEU A 38 -0.11 -15.61 -8.32
N VAL A 39 -0.79 -16.10 -9.36
CA VAL A 39 -0.17 -16.38 -10.67
C VAL A 39 0.38 -15.10 -11.30
N GLN A 40 -0.35 -13.98 -11.23
CA GLN A 40 0.14 -12.69 -11.71
C GLN A 40 1.40 -12.24 -10.96
N MET A 41 1.44 -12.41 -9.64
CA MET A 41 2.64 -12.11 -8.84
C MET A 41 3.80 -13.03 -9.21
N ALA A 42 3.58 -14.33 -9.37
CA ALA A 42 4.60 -15.29 -9.80
C ALA A 42 5.19 -14.95 -11.17
N THR A 43 4.37 -14.46 -12.10
CA THR A 43 4.79 -14.11 -13.46
C THR A 43 5.35 -12.68 -13.59
N SER A 44 5.36 -11.90 -12.50
CA SER A 44 5.91 -10.53 -12.47
C SER A 44 7.45 -10.46 -12.34
N GLY A 45 8.13 -11.60 -12.24
CA GLY A 45 9.58 -11.66 -12.04
C GLY A 45 10.02 -11.82 -10.58
N ILE A 46 9.08 -12.11 -9.67
CA ILE A 46 9.38 -12.57 -8.31
C ILE A 46 9.83 -14.03 -8.36
N THR A 47 10.83 -14.38 -7.56
CA THR A 47 11.29 -15.77 -7.44
C THR A 47 10.33 -16.59 -6.55
N LEU A 48 10.24 -17.90 -6.78
CA LEU A 48 9.27 -18.74 -6.07
C LEU A 48 9.48 -18.79 -4.55
N ASP A 49 10.72 -18.66 -4.07
CA ASP A 49 11.07 -18.56 -2.65
C ASP A 49 10.52 -17.28 -2.02
N LEU A 50 10.69 -16.13 -2.68
CA LEU A 50 10.13 -14.86 -2.21
C LEU A 50 8.60 -14.84 -2.29
N LEU A 51 8.01 -15.47 -3.32
CA LEU A 51 6.56 -15.62 -3.39
C LEU A 51 6.03 -16.53 -2.27
N ALA A 52 6.72 -17.63 -1.96
CA ALA A 52 6.36 -18.50 -0.84
C ALA A 52 6.39 -17.75 0.49
N ASP A 53 7.40 -16.89 0.69
CA ASP A 53 7.49 -16.00 1.85
C ASP A 53 6.32 -15.01 1.93
N ILE A 54 5.98 -14.37 0.81
CA ILE A 54 4.80 -13.49 0.73
C ILE A 54 3.53 -14.27 1.07
N CYS A 55 3.31 -15.45 0.50
CA CYS A 55 2.15 -16.28 0.78
C CYS A 55 2.06 -16.69 2.26
N GLU A 56 3.20 -16.94 2.91
CA GLU A 56 3.23 -17.26 4.35
C GLU A 56 2.77 -16.06 5.17
N GLN A 57 3.27 -14.86 4.87
CA GLN A 57 2.82 -13.64 5.52
C GLN A 57 1.34 -13.35 5.22
N LEU A 58 0.88 -13.51 3.98
CA LEU A 58 -0.53 -13.32 3.61
C LEU A 58 -1.46 -14.24 4.41
N GLY A 59 -1.09 -15.51 4.59
CA GLY A 59 -1.86 -16.43 5.42
C GLY A 59 -1.97 -16.03 6.89
N GLN A 60 -1.04 -15.21 7.40
CA GLN A 60 -1.09 -14.67 8.76
C GLN A 60 -1.96 -13.42 8.85
N HIS A 61 -2.00 -12.59 7.81
CA HIS A 61 -2.60 -11.25 7.88
C HIS A 61 -3.96 -11.13 7.21
N LEU A 62 -4.19 -11.80 6.07
CA LEU A 62 -5.46 -11.73 5.35
C LEU A 62 -6.67 -12.15 6.19
N PRO A 63 -6.63 -13.24 7.00
CA PRO A 63 -7.78 -13.63 7.82
C PRO A 63 -8.26 -12.58 8.83
N HIS A 64 -7.40 -11.61 9.17
CA HIS A 64 -7.63 -10.62 10.21
C HIS A 64 -7.95 -9.23 9.66
N CYS A 65 -7.95 -9.05 8.33
CA CYS A 65 -8.22 -7.76 7.71
C CYS A 65 -9.72 -7.61 7.37
N SER A 66 -10.15 -6.38 7.03
CA SER A 66 -11.56 -6.07 6.79
C SER A 66 -12.12 -6.65 5.49
N ASP A 67 -11.28 -6.78 4.46
CA ASP A 67 -11.64 -7.29 3.15
C ASP A 67 -10.43 -8.00 2.52
N PRO A 68 -10.29 -9.32 2.71
CA PRO A 68 -9.17 -10.12 2.21
C PRO A 68 -9.09 -10.14 0.68
N ASP A 69 -10.23 -10.21 0.01
CA ASP A 69 -10.32 -10.22 -1.45
C ASP A 69 -9.82 -8.89 -2.03
N MET A 70 -10.28 -7.75 -1.48
CA MET A 70 -9.80 -6.43 -1.91
C MET A 70 -8.31 -6.24 -1.63
N ALA A 71 -7.83 -6.67 -0.45
CA ALA A 71 -6.41 -6.60 -0.10
C ALA A 71 -5.52 -7.35 -1.10
N LEU A 72 -5.83 -8.63 -1.39
CA LEU A 72 -5.03 -9.44 -2.30
C LEU A 72 -5.06 -8.89 -3.73
N ASN A 73 -6.24 -8.44 -4.19
CA ASN A 73 -6.40 -7.82 -5.50
C ASN A 73 -5.52 -6.57 -5.66
N ASN A 74 -5.55 -5.68 -4.67
CA ASN A 74 -4.77 -4.45 -4.71
C ASN A 74 -3.27 -4.71 -4.52
N LEU A 75 -2.88 -5.70 -3.72
CA LEU A 75 -1.48 -6.12 -3.59
C LEU A 75 -0.92 -6.64 -4.92
N SER A 76 -1.65 -7.52 -5.62
CA SER A 76 -1.25 -8.02 -6.94
C SER A 76 -1.05 -6.87 -7.93
N ARG A 77 -1.99 -5.91 -7.98
CA ARG A 77 -1.88 -4.71 -8.81
C ARG A 77 -0.68 -3.84 -8.43
N PHE A 78 -0.40 -3.70 -7.13
CA PHE A 78 0.72 -2.91 -6.62
C PHE A 78 2.06 -3.54 -7.03
N VAL A 79 2.20 -4.85 -6.86
CA VAL A 79 3.37 -5.63 -7.29
C VAL A 79 3.58 -5.52 -8.79
N ALA A 80 2.52 -5.67 -9.59
CA ALA A 80 2.60 -5.55 -11.05
C ALA A 80 2.98 -4.13 -11.53
N ALA A 81 2.66 -3.09 -10.74
CA ALA A 81 3.02 -1.71 -11.04
C ALA A 81 4.42 -1.32 -10.52
N ALA A 82 5.06 -2.16 -9.70
CA ALA A 82 6.37 -1.87 -9.13
C ALA A 82 7.44 -1.79 -10.21
N ARG A 83 8.38 -0.83 -10.08
CA ARG A 83 9.54 -0.73 -10.98
C ARG A 83 10.39 -2.00 -10.99
N SER A 84 10.45 -2.69 -9.84
CA SER A 84 11.14 -3.96 -9.65
C SER A 84 10.33 -4.83 -8.67
N PRO A 85 9.49 -5.75 -9.17
CA PRO A 85 8.74 -6.68 -8.33
C PRO A 85 9.66 -7.53 -7.44
N LEU A 86 10.83 -7.91 -7.96
CA LEU A 86 11.84 -8.64 -7.20
C LEU A 86 12.34 -7.85 -6.00
N SER A 87 12.69 -6.57 -6.18
CA SER A 87 13.16 -5.70 -5.08
C SER A 87 12.07 -5.46 -4.04
N LEU A 88 10.82 -5.32 -4.47
CA LEU A 88 9.67 -5.19 -3.58
C LEU A 88 9.44 -6.48 -2.76
N ALA A 89 9.52 -7.64 -3.40
CA ALA A 89 9.40 -8.93 -2.70
C ALA A 89 10.56 -9.15 -1.70
N SER A 90 11.80 -8.81 -2.07
CA SER A 90 12.94 -8.84 -1.14
C SER A 90 12.79 -7.83 0.02
N LEU A 91 12.07 -6.72 -0.18
CA LEU A 91 11.74 -5.81 0.92
C LEU A 91 10.80 -6.48 1.93
N PHE A 92 9.75 -7.16 1.46
CA PHE A 92 8.81 -7.87 2.34
C PHE A 92 9.46 -9.00 3.14
N GLU A 93 10.45 -9.68 2.57
CA GLU A 93 11.22 -10.69 3.29
C GLU A 93 12.10 -10.06 4.39
N ARG A 94 12.80 -8.98 4.06
CA ARG A 94 13.75 -8.29 4.96
C ARG A 94 13.06 -7.50 6.06
N ASP A 95 11.89 -6.95 5.77
CA ASP A 95 11.09 -6.14 6.68
C ASP A 95 9.66 -6.69 6.76
N ARG A 96 9.42 -7.43 7.84
CA ARG A 96 8.14 -8.10 8.11
C ARG A 96 7.00 -7.16 8.48
N GLU A 97 7.26 -5.87 8.71
CA GLU A 97 6.19 -4.89 8.94
C GLU A 97 5.64 -4.32 7.63
N ALA A 98 6.40 -4.38 6.55
CA ALA A 98 6.04 -3.76 5.27
C ALA A 98 4.78 -4.38 4.64
N LEU A 99 4.70 -5.71 4.52
CA LEU A 99 3.54 -6.35 3.89
C LEU A 99 2.25 -6.16 4.73
N PRO A 100 2.25 -6.35 6.07
CA PRO A 100 1.05 -6.13 6.90
C PRO A 100 0.48 -4.71 6.78
N ILE A 101 1.35 -3.70 6.71
CA ILE A 101 0.95 -2.30 6.51
C ILE A 101 0.19 -2.14 5.19
N LEU A 102 0.72 -2.69 4.09
CA LEU A 102 0.07 -2.65 2.79
C LEU A 102 -1.26 -3.41 2.81
N VAL A 103 -1.30 -4.61 3.40
CA VAL A 103 -2.55 -5.39 3.54
C VAL A 103 -3.61 -4.58 4.30
N GLN A 104 -3.22 -3.88 5.37
CA GLN A 104 -4.16 -3.05 6.13
C GLN A 104 -4.69 -1.89 5.29
N ILE A 105 -3.85 -1.19 4.55
CA ILE A 105 -4.29 -0.09 3.67
C ILE A 105 -5.19 -0.62 2.54
N PHE A 106 -4.77 -1.70 1.89
CA PHE A 106 -5.43 -2.30 0.74
C PHE A 106 -6.76 -2.97 1.06
N SER A 107 -6.97 -3.41 2.30
CA SER A 107 -8.27 -3.91 2.78
C SER A 107 -9.19 -2.80 3.30
N THR A 108 -8.69 -1.58 3.51
CA THR A 108 -9.47 -0.50 4.13
C THR A 108 -9.95 0.55 3.11
N SER A 109 -9.16 0.86 2.08
CA SER A 109 -9.49 1.95 1.15
C SER A 109 -9.04 1.70 -0.28
N GLN A 110 -10.01 1.55 -1.18
CA GLN A 110 -9.73 1.44 -2.62
C GLN A 110 -9.06 2.71 -3.17
N HIS A 111 -9.46 3.90 -2.69
CA HIS A 111 -8.85 5.16 -3.13
C HIS A 111 -7.36 5.22 -2.81
N LEU A 112 -6.96 4.89 -1.57
CA LEU A 112 -5.55 4.89 -1.17
C LEU A 112 -4.76 3.81 -1.91
N SER A 113 -5.40 2.66 -2.13
CA SER A 113 -4.82 1.59 -2.94
C SER A 113 -4.48 2.08 -4.34
N ASP A 114 -5.43 2.74 -5.02
CA ASP A 114 -5.21 3.26 -6.37
C ASP A 114 -4.14 4.36 -6.39
N VAL A 115 -4.02 5.16 -5.33
CA VAL A 115 -2.93 6.15 -5.20
C VAL A 115 -1.56 5.47 -5.10
N LEU A 116 -1.40 4.47 -4.23
CA LEU A 116 -0.14 3.75 -4.06
C LEU A 116 0.22 2.93 -5.30
N ILE A 117 -0.76 2.33 -5.98
CA ILE A 117 -0.54 1.61 -7.23
C ILE A 117 -0.06 2.55 -8.33
N ALA A 118 -0.63 3.76 -8.42
CA ALA A 118 -0.22 4.77 -9.40
C ALA A 118 1.15 5.38 -9.10
N ASP A 119 1.58 5.38 -7.83
CA ASP A 119 2.85 5.94 -7.37
C ASP A 119 3.47 5.05 -6.29
N ASN A 120 4.24 4.04 -6.73
CA ASN A 120 4.89 3.08 -5.84
C ASN A 120 5.91 3.76 -4.90
N GLU A 121 6.56 4.85 -5.34
CA GLU A 121 7.55 5.59 -4.53
C GLU A 121 6.88 6.31 -3.34
N ALA A 122 5.58 6.60 -3.45
CA ALA A 122 4.81 7.14 -2.34
C ALA A 122 4.76 6.18 -1.14
N TYR A 123 4.91 4.88 -1.35
CA TYR A 123 4.99 3.91 -0.25
C TYR A 123 6.25 4.10 0.61
N ASP A 124 7.40 4.37 0.00
CA ASP A 124 8.63 4.63 0.75
C ASP A 124 8.51 5.92 1.58
N LEU A 125 7.91 6.98 1.00
CA LEU A 125 7.63 8.23 1.72
C LEU A 125 6.65 8.03 2.88
N LEU A 126 5.62 7.21 2.67
CA LEU A 126 4.64 6.85 3.69
C LEU A 126 5.33 6.18 4.90
N ARG A 127 6.26 5.25 4.63
CA ARG A 127 7.05 4.57 5.65
C ARG A 127 8.02 5.50 6.37
N LEU A 128 8.65 6.43 5.66
CA LEU A 128 9.57 7.40 6.26
C LEU A 128 8.88 8.39 7.20
N THR A 129 7.66 8.81 6.86
CA THR A 129 6.90 9.78 7.67
C THR A 129 6.16 9.12 8.84
N GLU A 130 5.92 7.80 8.77
CA GLU A 130 5.15 7.02 9.74
C GLU A 130 3.79 7.63 10.10
N GLY A 131 3.20 8.42 9.19
CA GLY A 131 1.96 9.16 9.43
C GLY A 131 2.04 10.20 10.54
N THR A 132 3.25 10.66 10.90
CA THR A 132 3.46 11.62 11.98
C THR A 132 2.69 12.91 11.70
N PRO A 133 1.92 13.45 12.67
CA PRO A 133 1.21 14.71 12.50
C PRO A 133 2.19 15.87 12.31
N VAL A 134 1.83 16.82 11.43
CA VAL A 134 2.63 18.00 11.13
C VAL A 134 1.90 19.24 11.67
N HIS A 135 2.64 20.19 12.23
CA HIS A 135 2.08 21.46 12.67
C HIS A 135 1.59 22.28 11.48
N ARG A 136 0.51 23.03 11.68
CA ARG A 136 -0.11 23.83 10.62
C ARG A 136 0.90 24.79 9.98
N GLU A 137 1.66 25.51 10.79
CA GLU A 137 2.62 26.52 10.34
C GLU A 137 3.72 25.89 9.49
N THR A 138 4.23 24.73 9.89
CA THR A 138 5.22 23.96 9.12
C THR A 138 4.66 23.57 7.75
N LEU A 139 3.41 23.10 7.71
CA LEU A 139 2.79 22.67 6.46
C LEU A 139 2.57 23.85 5.49
N VAL A 140 2.14 24.99 6.01
CA VAL A 140 1.98 26.24 5.23
C VAL A 140 3.33 26.69 4.66
N GLU A 141 4.35 26.75 5.51
CA GLU A 141 5.69 27.21 5.12
C GLU A 141 6.30 26.30 4.03
N GLU A 142 6.20 24.98 4.19
CA GLU A 142 6.67 24.00 3.21
C GLU A 142 5.96 24.16 1.86
N LEU A 143 4.63 24.19 1.85
CA LEU A 143 3.83 24.28 0.63
C LEU A 143 4.06 25.62 -0.08
N ALA A 144 4.05 26.74 0.64
CA ALA A 144 4.28 28.07 0.08
C ALA A 144 5.70 28.22 -0.49
N THR A 145 6.71 27.66 0.18
CA THR A 145 8.09 27.66 -0.31
C THR A 145 8.24 26.87 -1.60
N GLU A 146 7.69 25.66 -1.66
CA GLU A 146 7.78 24.80 -2.85
C GLU A 146 7.05 25.42 -4.05
N VAL A 147 5.86 25.96 -3.81
CA VAL A 147 5.03 26.57 -4.86
C VAL A 147 5.60 27.92 -5.33
N GLY A 148 6.09 28.75 -4.41
CA GLY A 148 6.67 30.06 -4.73
C GLY A 148 7.95 30.00 -5.58
N ALA A 149 8.61 28.84 -5.64
CA ALA A 149 9.78 28.61 -6.49
C ALA A 149 9.42 28.26 -7.95
N LEU A 150 8.13 28.09 -8.28
CA LEU A 150 7.69 27.62 -9.59
C LEU A 150 7.42 28.78 -10.57
N PRO A 151 7.69 28.58 -11.87
CA PRO A 151 7.72 29.68 -12.83
C PRO A 151 6.35 30.14 -13.33
N ASP A 152 5.32 29.30 -13.23
CA ASP A 152 3.99 29.56 -13.78
C ASP A 152 2.87 28.81 -13.05
N GLU A 153 1.64 29.28 -13.25
CA GLU A 153 0.42 28.74 -12.63
C GLU A 153 0.21 27.24 -12.94
N ARG A 154 0.61 26.78 -14.13
CA ARG A 154 0.43 25.37 -14.49
C ARG A 154 1.36 24.48 -13.67
N ALA A 155 2.61 24.90 -13.47
CA ALA A 155 3.57 24.23 -12.61
C ALA A 155 3.09 24.22 -11.15
N VAL A 156 2.60 25.35 -10.64
CA VAL A 156 1.98 25.48 -9.31
C VAL A 156 0.85 24.47 -9.12
N MET A 157 -0.09 24.42 -10.04
CA MET A 157 -1.24 23.51 -9.95
C MET A 157 -0.83 22.04 -10.00
N ILE A 158 0.24 21.67 -10.70
CA ILE A 158 0.78 20.30 -10.70
C ILE A 158 1.41 19.99 -9.33
N ALA A 159 2.21 20.91 -8.79
CA ALA A 159 2.86 20.74 -7.49
C ALA A 159 1.84 20.63 -6.35
N LEU A 160 0.84 21.51 -6.29
CA LEU A 160 -0.22 21.44 -5.28
C LEU A 160 -0.98 20.11 -5.29
N ARG A 161 -1.25 19.53 -6.48
CA ARG A 161 -1.89 18.21 -6.59
C ARG A 161 -1.00 17.09 -6.04
N ARG A 162 0.32 17.16 -6.30
CA ARG A 162 1.31 16.21 -5.78
C ARG A 162 1.42 16.33 -4.25
N LEU A 163 1.54 17.55 -3.73
CA LEU A 163 1.64 17.84 -2.30
C LEU A 163 0.38 17.39 -1.55
N LYS A 164 -0.80 17.76 -2.06
CA LYS A 164 -2.08 17.28 -1.52
C LYS A 164 -2.12 15.76 -1.42
N ARG A 165 -1.72 15.06 -2.49
CA ARG A 165 -1.72 13.59 -2.52
C ARG A 165 -0.77 13.01 -1.48
N ARG A 166 0.47 13.52 -1.40
CA ARG A 166 1.49 13.11 -0.42
C ARG A 166 1.00 13.27 1.01
N GLU A 167 0.46 14.44 1.34
CA GLU A 167 0.00 14.75 2.70
C GLU A 167 -1.28 13.98 3.05
N THR A 168 -2.18 13.77 2.08
CA THR A 168 -3.36 12.91 2.28
C THR A 168 -2.93 11.48 2.64
N LEU A 169 -1.93 10.92 1.94
CA LEU A 169 -1.39 9.60 2.25
C LEU A 169 -0.81 9.53 3.68
N ARG A 170 0.00 10.53 4.08
CA ARG A 170 0.55 10.62 5.45
C ARG A 170 -0.56 10.62 6.49
N ILE A 171 -1.60 11.43 6.30
CA ILE A 171 -2.73 11.54 7.22
C ILE A 171 -3.48 10.19 7.30
N CYS A 172 -3.77 9.58 6.16
CA CYS A 172 -4.46 8.29 6.12
C CYS A 172 -3.62 7.16 6.74
N TYR A 173 -2.30 7.20 6.63
CA TYR A 173 -1.43 6.26 7.35
C TYR A 173 -1.54 6.45 8.86
N GLY A 174 -1.52 7.70 9.32
CA GLY A 174 -1.72 8.06 10.72
C GLY A 174 -3.04 7.51 11.26
N ASP A 175 -4.11 7.64 10.48
CA ASP A 175 -5.44 7.10 10.79
C ASP A 175 -5.46 5.57 10.81
N ILE A 176 -5.16 4.92 9.68
CA ILE A 176 -5.37 3.48 9.50
C ILE A 176 -4.32 2.67 10.27
N VAL A 177 -3.04 2.98 10.09
CA VAL A 177 -1.93 2.14 10.59
C VAL A 177 -1.58 2.53 12.02
N ARG A 178 -1.47 3.83 12.31
CA ARG A 178 -1.10 4.33 13.64
C ARG A 178 -2.30 4.54 14.57
N ARG A 179 -3.53 4.36 14.07
CA ARG A 179 -4.77 4.49 14.86
C ARG A 179 -4.83 5.83 15.59
N GLN A 180 -4.43 6.90 14.92
CA GLN A 180 -4.50 8.25 15.46
C GLN A 180 -5.95 8.59 15.83
N ARG A 181 -6.09 9.44 16.85
CA ARG A 181 -7.41 9.88 17.28
C ARG A 181 -8.08 10.68 16.17
N LEU A 182 -9.40 10.54 16.04
CA LEU A 182 -10.19 11.23 15.02
C LEU A 182 -9.99 12.75 15.07
N GLU A 183 -9.83 13.34 16.25
CA GLU A 183 -9.56 14.77 16.41
C GLU A 183 -8.22 15.18 15.78
N THR A 184 -7.20 14.31 15.88
CA THR A 184 -5.90 14.54 15.24
C THR A 184 -6.04 14.43 13.72
N VAL A 185 -6.70 13.39 13.21
CA VAL A 185 -6.88 13.18 11.77
C VAL A 185 -7.65 14.35 11.13
N THR A 186 -8.78 14.75 11.72
CA THR A 186 -9.59 15.88 11.25
C THR A 186 -8.85 17.21 11.31
N ALA A 187 -8.04 17.45 12.36
CA ALA A 187 -7.17 18.62 12.43
C ALA A 187 -6.13 18.62 11.31
N GLN A 188 -5.48 17.48 11.03
CA GLN A 188 -4.50 17.39 9.95
C GLN A 188 -5.11 17.62 8.56
N ILE A 189 -6.33 17.12 8.31
CA ILE A 189 -7.06 17.40 7.07
C ILE A 189 -7.33 18.91 6.93
N SER A 190 -7.74 19.55 8.02
CA SER A 190 -8.00 20.99 8.05
C SER A 190 -6.72 21.80 7.81
N TYR A 191 -5.61 21.42 8.43
CA TYR A 191 -4.31 22.07 8.22
C TYR A 191 -3.83 21.93 6.78
N LEU A 192 -4.03 20.78 6.15
CA LEU A 192 -3.71 20.60 4.74
C LEU A 192 -4.57 21.47 3.84
N ALA A 193 -5.87 21.60 4.13
CA ALA A 193 -6.76 22.46 3.38
C ALA A 193 -6.32 23.94 3.48
N ASP A 194 -6.04 24.41 4.70
CA ASP A 194 -5.52 25.76 4.95
C ASP A 194 -4.22 26.01 4.19
N ALA A 195 -3.26 25.10 4.30
CA ALA A 195 -1.95 25.24 3.66
C ALA A 195 -2.04 25.27 2.13
N ILE A 196 -2.95 24.49 1.52
CA ILE A 196 -3.20 24.54 0.08
C ILE A 196 -3.82 25.87 -0.34
N VAL A 197 -4.76 26.42 0.44
CA VAL A 197 -5.42 27.70 0.13
C VAL A 197 -4.44 28.86 0.29
N GLU A 198 -3.58 28.83 1.31
CA GLU A 198 -2.58 29.89 1.54
C GLU A 198 -1.43 29.86 0.53
N ALA A 199 -1.08 28.68 -0.01
CA ALA A 199 0.00 28.53 -0.96
C ALA A 199 -0.40 28.74 -2.44
N ALA A 200 -1.69 28.73 -2.76
CA ALA A 200 -2.22 28.88 -4.12
C ALA A 200 -2.30 30.36 -4.56
#